data_AF-A0A953YIM2-F1
#
_entry.id   AF-A0A953YIM2-F1
#
_cell.length_a   1.000
_cell.length_b   1.000
_cell.length_c   1.000
_cell.angle_alpha   90.00
_cell.angle_beta   90.00
_cell.angle_gamma   90.00
#
_symmetry.space_group_name_H-M   'P 1'
#
loop_
_entity.id
_entity.type
_entity.pdbx_description
1 polymer ?
#
loop_
_entity_poly.entity_id
_entity_poly.type
_entity_poly.pdbx_seq_one_letter_code
_entity_poly.pdbx_strand_id
1 'polypeptide(L)'
;TLKQKWSEGPVSYLGLMVEGFPNLFTITGPGSPSVLSNMLASIEQHVEWVSDCLAALASDGRTRIEAEADAEAQWVEHVREVADRTLYPTCNSWYLGANIPGKPRVFMPYVGCPPYREICDRVAAEGYRGFRIC
;
A
#
# COMPACT_ATOMS: atom_id res chain seq x y z
N THR A 1 -6.51 -6.16 16.29
CA THR A 1 -6.40 -7.10 15.15
C THR A 1 -6.44 -6.33 13.84
N LEU A 2 -5.99 -6.90 12.72
CA LEU A 2 -6.02 -6.20 11.42
C LEU A 2 -7.46 -5.80 11.03
N LYS A 3 -8.43 -6.68 11.31
CA LYS A 3 -9.86 -6.39 11.13
C LYS A 3 -10.33 -5.14 11.88
N GLN A 4 -9.83 -4.91 13.10
CA GLN A 4 -10.17 -3.70 13.87
C GLN A 4 -9.50 -2.46 13.28
N LYS A 5 -8.23 -2.54 12.89
CA LYS A 5 -7.50 -1.42 12.28
C LYS A 5 -8.16 -0.95 10.98
N TRP A 6 -8.63 -1.89 10.16
CA TRP A 6 -9.31 -1.59 8.89
C TRP A 6 -10.82 -1.41 8.98
N SER A 7 -11.37 -1.22 10.19
CA SER A 7 -12.83 -1.10 10.38
C SER A 7 -13.41 0.16 9.72
N GLU A 8 -12.61 1.23 9.61
CA GLU A 8 -12.98 2.50 8.96
C GLU A 8 -12.49 2.61 7.50
N GLY A 9 -11.92 1.53 6.96
CA GLY A 9 -11.32 1.47 5.65
C GLY A 9 -9.90 0.91 5.72
N PRO A 10 -9.44 0.19 4.69
CA PRO A 10 -8.08 -0.33 4.71
C PRO A 10 -7.07 0.81 4.60
N VAL A 11 -6.07 0.77 5.46
CA VAL A 11 -4.91 1.68 5.46
C VAL A 11 -3.64 0.84 5.34
N SER A 12 -2.66 1.39 4.64
CA SER A 12 -1.38 0.75 4.39
C SER A 12 -0.37 1.79 3.94
N TYR A 13 0.91 1.48 4.10
CA TYR A 13 1.98 2.20 3.42
C TYR A 13 2.33 1.46 2.12
N LEU A 14 2.27 2.18 1.00
CA LEU A 14 2.50 1.69 -0.37
C LEU A 14 1.56 0.54 -0.80
N GLY A 15 0.53 0.19 -0.02
CA GLY A 15 -0.19 -1.07 -0.23
C GLY A 15 0.64 -2.34 0.01
N LEU A 16 1.76 -2.20 0.73
CA LEU A 16 2.71 -3.27 1.01
C LEU A 16 2.75 -3.67 2.47
N MET A 17 2.64 -2.73 3.41
CA MET A 17 2.64 -3.01 4.85
C MET A 17 1.61 -2.17 5.59
N VAL A 18 1.26 -2.59 6.80
CA VAL A 18 0.33 -1.89 7.69
C VAL A 18 1.07 -1.58 8.99
N GLU A 19 1.02 -0.33 9.45
CA GLU A 19 1.62 0.05 10.73
C GLU A 19 1.02 -0.79 11.88
N GLY A 20 1.82 -1.16 12.88
CA GLY A 20 1.39 -2.04 13.97
C GLY A 20 1.39 -3.54 13.61
N PHE A 21 1.75 -3.89 12.37
CA PHE A 21 1.89 -5.27 11.88
C PHE A 21 3.29 -5.49 11.29
N PRO A 22 4.35 -5.56 12.14
CA PRO A 22 5.72 -5.73 11.67
C PRO A 22 5.90 -7.05 10.90
N ASN A 23 6.77 -7.03 9.90
CA ASN A 23 7.08 -8.17 9.02
C ASN A 23 5.88 -8.78 8.29
N LEU A 24 4.72 -8.11 8.28
CA LEU A 24 3.57 -8.50 7.48
C LEU A 24 3.54 -7.70 6.18
N PHE A 25 3.73 -8.41 5.07
CA PHE A 25 3.59 -7.84 3.72
C PHE A 25 2.28 -8.26 3.07
N THR A 26 1.75 -7.39 2.20
CA THR A 26 0.60 -7.68 1.35
C THR A 26 0.97 -7.54 -0.12
N ILE A 27 0.49 -8.46 -0.96
CA ILE A 27 0.69 -8.42 -2.41
C ILE A 27 -0.59 -7.93 -3.07
N THR A 28 -0.49 -6.92 -3.93
CA THR A 28 -1.66 -6.24 -4.54
C THR A 28 -2.70 -5.76 -3.52
N GLY A 29 -2.25 -5.33 -2.35
CA GLY A 29 -3.10 -4.87 -1.25
C GLY A 29 -3.78 -3.51 -1.52
N PRO A 30 -4.75 -3.11 -0.67
CA PRO A 30 -5.33 -1.77 -0.71
C PRO A 30 -4.24 -0.71 -0.54
N GLY A 31 -4.29 0.37 -1.31
CA GLY A 31 -3.25 1.38 -1.39
C GLY A 31 -2.21 1.13 -2.49
N SER A 32 -2.32 0.03 -3.25
CA SER A 32 -1.51 -0.23 -4.46
C SER A 32 -2.36 -0.24 -5.74
N PRO A 33 -1.76 -0.24 -6.95
CA PRO A 33 -2.51 -0.24 -8.20
C PRO A 33 -3.48 -1.40 -8.32
N SER A 34 -3.05 -2.59 -7.87
CA SER A 34 -3.87 -3.79 -7.75
C SER A 34 -4.72 -3.99 -9.03
N VAL A 35 -6.02 -4.07 -8.83
CA VAL A 35 -7.11 -4.23 -9.79
C VAL A 35 -7.27 -3.14 -10.86
N LEU A 36 -6.60 -1.99 -10.72
CA LEU A 36 -6.55 -0.93 -11.76
C LEU A 36 -5.40 -1.12 -12.76
N SER A 37 -4.69 -2.24 -12.67
CA SER A 37 -3.55 -2.56 -13.53
C SER A 37 -3.69 -3.96 -14.13
N ASN A 38 -2.78 -4.33 -15.03
CA ASN A 38 -2.53 -5.74 -15.28
C ASN A 38 -2.02 -6.38 -13.99
N MET A 39 -2.86 -7.18 -13.34
CA MET A 39 -2.57 -7.72 -12.02
C MET A 39 -1.28 -8.55 -11.99
N LEU A 40 -0.95 -9.28 -13.06
CA LEU A 40 0.31 -10.05 -13.11
C LEU A 40 1.53 -9.13 -13.00
N ALA A 41 1.54 -8.02 -13.73
CA ALA A 41 2.64 -7.05 -13.66
C ALA A 41 2.76 -6.40 -12.27
N SER A 42 1.64 -6.11 -11.62
CA SER A 42 1.65 -5.61 -10.24
C SER A 42 2.08 -6.66 -9.22
N ILE A 43 1.71 -7.93 -9.42
CA ILE A 43 2.17 -9.04 -8.58
C ILE A 43 3.68 -9.20 -8.70
N GLU A 44 4.22 -9.26 -9.92
CA GLU A 44 5.66 -9.38 -10.17
C GLU A 44 6.41 -8.24 -9.49
N GLN A 45 6.01 -6.99 -9.71
CA GLN A 45 6.65 -5.84 -9.09
C GLN A 45 6.60 -5.88 -7.55
N HIS A 46 5.47 -6.25 -6.95
CA HIS A 46 5.36 -6.36 -5.49
C HIS A 46 6.25 -7.50 -4.95
N VAL A 47 6.29 -8.64 -5.63
CA VAL A 47 7.11 -9.80 -5.22
C VAL A 47 8.60 -9.47 -5.33
N GLU A 48 9.03 -8.83 -6.42
CA GLU A 48 10.40 -8.32 -6.61
C GLU A 48 10.78 -7.38 -5.46
N TRP A 49 9.99 -6.31 -5.25
CA TRP A 49 10.28 -5.30 -4.25
C TRP A 49 10.34 -5.89 -2.83
N VAL A 50 9.40 -6.77 -2.47
CA VAL A 50 9.38 -7.42 -1.14
C VAL A 50 10.57 -8.38 -0.98
N SER A 51 10.92 -9.13 -2.02
CA SER A 51 12.07 -10.05 -1.98
C SER A 51 13.39 -9.29 -1.81
N ASP A 52 13.55 -8.19 -2.55
CA ASP A 52 14.73 -7.31 -2.45
C ASP A 52 14.81 -6.65 -1.08
N CYS A 53 13.67 -6.18 -0.53
CA CYS A 53 13.59 -5.66 0.84
C CYS A 53 14.04 -6.68 1.88
N LEU A 54 13.56 -7.92 1.78
CA LEU A 54 13.94 -8.98 2.72
C LEU A 54 15.42 -9.36 2.58
N ALA A 55 15.96 -9.36 1.36
CA ALA A 55 17.38 -9.60 1.12
C ALA A 55 18.26 -8.50 1.73
N ALA A 56 17.88 -7.22 1.57
CA ALA A 56 18.58 -6.09 2.17
C ALA A 56 18.54 -6.10 3.70
N LEU A 57 17.39 -6.44 4.30
CA LEU A 57 17.30 -6.64 5.75
C LEU A 57 18.24 -7.74 6.24
N ALA A 58 18.25 -8.88 5.54
CA ALA A 58 19.10 -10.01 5.89
C ALA A 58 20.60 -9.68 5.75
N SER A 59 21.01 -8.95 4.71
CA SER A 59 22.42 -8.54 4.54
C SER A 59 22.90 -7.62 5.66
N ASP A 60 22.00 -6.79 6.17
CA ASP A 60 22.29 -5.82 7.23
C ASP A 60 22.09 -6.40 8.64
N GLY A 61 21.76 -7.69 8.75
CA GLY A 61 21.50 -8.36 10.03
C GLY A 61 20.24 -7.87 10.74
N ARG A 62 19.32 -7.23 10.00
CA ARG A 62 18.04 -6.70 10.50
C ARG A 62 16.98 -7.77 10.47
N THR A 63 16.10 -7.76 11.46
CA THR A 63 15.09 -8.84 11.62
C THR A 63 13.67 -8.30 11.69
N ARG A 64 13.51 -6.98 11.80
CA ARG A 64 12.20 -6.33 11.91
C ARG A 64 12.12 -5.12 11.00
N ILE A 65 11.04 -5.08 10.22
CA ILE A 65 10.61 -3.93 9.43
C ILE A 65 9.14 -3.65 9.71
N GLU A 66 8.77 -2.38 9.74
CA GLU A 66 7.40 -1.93 9.99
C GLU A 66 7.17 -0.56 9.33
N ALA A 67 5.99 -0.36 8.73
CA ALA A 67 5.61 0.96 8.23
C ALA A 67 5.50 1.97 9.39
N GLU A 68 6.00 3.19 9.17
CA GLU A 68 5.82 4.29 10.12
C GLU A 68 4.40 4.86 10.01
N ALA A 69 3.85 5.31 11.14
CA ALA A 69 2.45 5.76 11.22
C ALA A 69 2.19 7.00 10.36
N ASP A 70 3.16 7.92 10.29
CA ASP A 70 3.10 9.12 9.46
C ASP A 70 3.24 8.78 7.97
N ALA A 71 4.10 7.82 7.62
CA ALA A 71 4.23 7.33 6.25
C ALA A 71 2.94 6.66 5.74
N GLU A 72 2.31 5.82 6.56
CA GLU A 72 0.99 5.22 6.26
C GLU A 72 -0.08 6.31 6.08
N ALA A 73 -0.18 7.27 7.00
CA ALA A 73 -1.17 8.34 6.92
C ALA A 73 -0.96 9.24 5.68
N GLN A 74 0.28 9.63 5.39
CA GLN A 74 0.62 10.42 4.19
C GLN A 74 0.31 9.66 2.91
N TRP A 75 0.54 8.34 2.88
CA TRP A 75 0.22 7.51 1.72
C TRP A 75 -1.28 7.41 1.48
N VAL A 76 -2.07 7.22 2.54
CA VAL A 76 -3.54 7.19 2.46
C VAL A 76 -4.08 8.50 1.90
N GLU A 77 -3.57 9.65 2.37
CA GLU A 77 -3.97 10.94 1.83
C GLU A 77 -3.55 11.10 0.37
N HIS A 78 -2.32 10.72 0.00
CA HIS A 78 -1.86 10.75 -1.38
C HIS A 78 -2.72 9.90 -2.32
N VAL A 79 -3.08 8.67 -1.91
CA VAL A 79 -3.98 7.79 -2.68
C VAL A 79 -5.31 8.49 -2.93
N ARG A 80 -5.86 9.14 -1.91
CA ARG A 80 -7.11 9.91 -2.00
C ARG A 80 -6.96 11.11 -2.95
N GLU A 81 -5.93 11.92 -2.79
CA GLU A 81 -5.67 13.10 -3.64
C GLU A 81 -5.54 12.73 -5.12
N VAL A 82 -4.85 11.63 -5.42
CA VAL A 82 -4.71 11.13 -6.79
C VAL A 82 -6.06 10.63 -7.32
N ALA A 83 -6.84 9.93 -6.50
CA ALA A 83 -8.16 9.45 -6.89
C ALA A 83 -9.17 10.58 -7.14
N ASP A 84 -9.15 11.63 -6.32
CA ASP A 84 -10.04 12.81 -6.40
C ASP A 84 -9.83 13.64 -7.67
N ARG A 85 -8.69 13.45 -8.36
CA ARG A 85 -8.43 14.02 -9.71
C ARG A 85 -9.06 13.21 -10.85
N THR A 86 -9.83 12.17 -10.53
CA THR A 86 -10.45 11.27 -11.50
C THR A 86 -11.96 11.17 -11.26
N LEU A 87 -12.65 10.45 -12.14
CA LEU A 87 -14.07 10.14 -11.95
C LEU A 87 -14.31 8.94 -11.03
N TYR A 88 -13.27 8.16 -10.66
CA TYR A 88 -13.44 6.94 -9.87
C TYR A 88 -14.23 7.14 -8.56
N PRO A 89 -14.00 8.21 -7.76
CA PRO A 89 -14.73 8.44 -6.52
C PRO A 89 -16.21 8.80 -6.73
N THR A 90 -16.60 9.24 -7.94
CA THR A 90 -17.95 9.73 -8.23
C THR A 90 -18.97 8.61 -8.51
N CYS A 91 -18.49 7.38 -8.77
CA CYS A 91 -19.33 6.24 -9.12
C CYS A 91 -19.41 5.23 -7.96
N ASN A 92 -20.63 4.79 -7.62
CA ASN A 92 -20.82 3.69 -6.66
C ASN A 92 -20.22 2.39 -7.24
N SER A 93 -19.02 2.04 -6.80
CA SER A 93 -18.31 0.85 -7.24
C SER A 93 -17.82 0.04 -6.03
N TRP A 94 -17.44 -1.20 -6.29
CA TRP A 94 -16.82 -2.04 -5.28
C TRP A 94 -15.47 -1.48 -4.80
N TYR A 95 -14.78 -0.64 -5.60
CA TYR A 95 -13.55 0.06 -5.20
C TYR A 95 -13.75 0.99 -4.01
N LEU A 96 -14.99 1.47 -3.81
CA LEU A 96 -15.40 2.30 -2.69
C LEU A 96 -16.01 1.50 -1.54
N GLY A 97 -16.06 0.16 -1.61
CA GLY A 97 -16.78 -0.65 -0.61
C GLY A 97 -18.31 -0.43 -0.60
N ALA A 98 -18.86 0.24 -1.61
CA ALA A 98 -20.29 0.57 -1.71
C ALA A 98 -21.19 -0.67 -1.86
N ASN A 99 -20.62 -1.84 -2.09
CA ASN A 99 -21.29 -3.12 -2.21
C ASN A 99 -21.67 -3.77 -0.87
N ILE A 100 -21.16 -3.27 0.27
CA ILE A 100 -21.46 -3.83 1.60
C ILE A 100 -22.15 -2.77 2.46
N PRO A 101 -23.43 -2.98 2.84
CA PRO A 101 -24.14 -2.07 3.74
C PRO A 101 -23.37 -1.85 5.05
N GLY A 102 -23.22 -0.59 5.46
CA GLY A 102 -22.52 -0.21 6.69
C GLY A 102 -20.98 -0.19 6.59
N LYS A 103 -20.39 -0.51 5.43
CA LYS A 103 -18.94 -0.30 5.25
C LYS A 103 -18.61 1.15 4.88
N PRO A 104 -17.48 1.68 5.40
CA PRO A 104 -16.92 2.96 5.00
C PRO A 104 -16.71 3.05 3.49
N ARG A 105 -17.00 4.22 2.92
CA ARG A 105 -16.79 4.49 1.50
C ARG A 105 -15.42 5.11 1.26
N VAL A 106 -14.41 4.27 1.09
CA VAL A 106 -13.01 4.68 0.86
C VAL A 106 -12.51 4.10 -0.43
N PHE A 107 -11.89 4.92 -1.28
CA PHE A 107 -11.27 4.46 -2.51
C PHE A 107 -10.02 3.64 -2.18
N MET A 108 -10.08 2.34 -2.46
CA MET A 108 -9.05 1.39 -2.02
C MET A 108 -7.82 1.29 -2.95
N PRO A 109 -7.92 1.34 -4.28
CA PRO A 109 -6.74 1.21 -5.14
C PRO A 109 -5.95 2.51 -5.28
N TYR A 110 -4.69 2.42 -5.68
CA TYR A 110 -3.92 3.57 -6.15
C TYR A 110 -4.11 3.78 -7.66
N VAL A 111 -4.38 5.01 -8.11
CA VAL A 111 -4.52 5.30 -9.54
C VAL A 111 -3.15 5.60 -10.17
N GLY A 112 -2.67 4.69 -11.03
CA GLY A 112 -1.48 4.88 -11.86
C GLY A 112 -0.36 3.87 -11.54
N CYS A 113 -0.04 3.00 -12.50
CA CYS A 113 0.95 1.93 -12.30
C CYS A 113 2.41 2.39 -12.49
N PRO A 114 2.80 3.13 -13.56
CA PRO A 114 4.19 3.59 -13.69
C PRO A 114 4.63 4.53 -12.55
N PRO A 115 3.84 5.55 -12.15
CA PRO A 115 4.21 6.40 -11.02
C PRO A 115 4.31 5.64 -9.70
N TYR A 116 3.48 4.62 -9.49
CA TYR A 116 3.57 3.76 -8.30
C TYR A 116 4.92 3.03 -8.24
N ARG A 117 5.36 2.41 -9.35
CA ARG A 117 6.64 1.73 -9.40
C ARG A 117 7.80 2.69 -9.11
N GLU A 118 7.79 3.88 -9.71
CA GLU A 118 8.80 4.91 -9.46
C GLU A 118 8.86 5.35 -7.98
N ILE A 119 7.71 5.42 -7.30
CA ILE A 119 7.65 5.73 -5.87
C ILE A 119 8.26 4.59 -5.05
N CYS A 120 7.90 3.33 -5.33
CA CYS A 120 8.47 2.17 -4.65
C CYS A 120 9.99 2.08 -4.83
N ASP A 121 10.48 2.30 -6.05
CA ASP A 121 11.90 2.26 -6.37
C ASP A 121 12.66 3.36 -5.62
N ARG A 122 12.09 4.58 -5.53
CA ARG A 122 12.66 5.69 -4.77
C ARG A 122 12.70 5.39 -3.28
N VAL A 123 11.62 4.84 -2.71
CA VAL A 123 11.58 4.44 -1.30
C VAL A 123 12.68 3.43 -0.98
N ALA A 124 12.87 2.41 -1.83
CA ALA A 124 13.94 1.44 -1.65
C ALA A 124 15.34 2.10 -1.78
N ALA A 125 15.55 2.95 -2.78
CA ALA A 125 16.82 3.65 -3.00
C ALA A 125 17.18 4.61 -1.84
N GLU A 126 16.18 5.14 -1.13
CA GLU A 126 16.33 6.00 0.05
C GLU A 126 16.45 5.19 1.36
N GLY A 127 16.81 3.90 1.28
CA GLY A 127 17.00 3.03 2.43
C GLY A 127 15.68 2.59 3.08
N TYR A 128 14.66 2.34 2.26
CA TYR A 128 13.29 2.02 2.70
C TYR A 128 12.69 3.14 3.56
N ARG A 129 12.71 4.39 3.05
CA ARG A 129 12.09 5.53 3.72
C ARG A 129 10.63 5.25 4.09
N GLY A 130 10.22 5.68 5.29
CA GLY A 130 8.87 5.44 5.81
C GLY A 130 8.70 4.05 6.43
N PHE A 131 9.78 3.28 6.55
CA PHE A 131 9.83 2.06 7.33
C PHE A 131 10.82 2.20 8.50
N ARG A 132 10.42 1.71 9.67
CA ARG A 132 11.29 1.51 10.82
C ARG A 132 11.94 0.13 10.72
N ILE A 133 13.27 0.11 10.61
CA ILE A 133 14.07 -1.11 10.50
C ILE A 133 14.93 -1.29 11.76
N CYS A 134 14.91 -2.49 12.35
CA CYS A 134 15.77 -2.84 13.49
C CYS A 134 16.29 -4.29 13.46
#